data_AF-A0A9Q3UBC5-F1
#
_entry.id   AF-A0A9Q3UBC5-F1
#
_cell.length_a   1.000
_cell.length_b   1.000
_cell.length_c   1.000
_cell.angle_alpha   90.00
_cell.angle_beta   90.00
_cell.angle_gamma   90.00
#
_symmetry.space_group_name_H-M   'P 1'
#
loop_
_entity.id
_entity.type
_entity.pdbx_description
1 polymer ?
#
loop_
_entity_poly.entity_id
_entity_poly.type
_entity_poly.pdbx_seq_one_letter_code
_entity_poly.pdbx_strand_id
1 'polypeptide(L)'
;MSGVKYEYQGAKGLVEISKLTGIPKPTLAARIRKFNLTVKEAVEYTHVRGKVIHKYKGFVGLTAIAREFGANYHTLRHRVEKMGLPIEVALTQESFQEGNRGQRAKNPEENGLLVNLSPLWALALGIKECA
;
A
#
# COMPACT_ATOMS: atom_id res chain seq x y z
N MET A 1 -38.44 16.19 -1.06
CA MET A 1 -38.21 15.44 -2.31
C MET A 1 -36.76 14.97 -2.32
N SER A 2 -36.47 13.80 -1.76
CA SER A 2 -35.11 13.24 -1.79
C SER A 2 -34.74 12.93 -3.24
N GLY A 3 -33.90 13.75 -3.85
CA GLY A 3 -33.47 13.57 -5.24
C GLY A 3 -32.92 12.17 -5.45
N VAL A 4 -33.41 11.49 -6.49
CA VAL A 4 -32.89 10.18 -6.88
C VAL A 4 -31.41 10.36 -7.21
N LYS A 5 -30.55 9.81 -6.36
CA LYS A 5 -29.10 10.04 -6.42
C LYS A 5 -28.41 9.27 -7.56
N TYR A 6 -29.06 8.22 -8.08
CA TYR A 6 -28.46 7.29 -9.04
C TYR A 6 -29.49 6.89 -10.08
N GLU A 7 -29.18 7.06 -11.36
CA GLU A 7 -30.02 6.66 -12.48
C GLU A 7 -29.19 5.89 -13.50
N TYR A 8 -29.76 4.83 -14.07
CA TYR A 8 -29.13 4.04 -15.13
C TYR A 8 -30.21 3.39 -16.01
N GLN A 9 -30.20 3.68 -17.31
CA GLN A 9 -31.14 3.12 -18.30
C GLN A 9 -32.62 3.20 -17.88
N GLY A 10 -33.03 4.33 -17.29
CA GLY A 10 -34.41 4.54 -16.84
C GLY A 10 -34.74 3.95 -15.47
N ALA A 11 -33.87 3.10 -14.88
CA ALA A 11 -34.00 2.63 -13.51
C ALA A 11 -33.52 3.70 -12.52
N LYS A 12 -34.31 3.95 -11.48
CA LYS A 12 -34.09 5.00 -10.48
C LYS A 12 -33.69 4.37 -9.14
N GLY A 13 -32.45 4.66 -8.75
CA GLY A 13 -31.86 4.17 -7.51
C GLY A 13 -31.22 2.79 -7.63
N LEU A 14 -30.27 2.51 -6.73
CA LEU A 14 -29.44 1.30 -6.78
C LEU A 14 -30.22 -0.01 -6.64
N VAL A 15 -31.43 0.02 -6.06
CA VAL A 15 -32.28 -1.17 -5.92
C VAL A 15 -32.83 -1.61 -7.28
N GLU A 16 -33.36 -0.67 -8.06
CA GLU A 16 -33.91 -0.96 -9.39
C GLU A 16 -32.78 -1.33 -10.36
N ILE A 17 -31.66 -0.62 -10.30
CA ILE A 17 -30.46 -0.91 -11.11
C ILE A 17 -29.92 -2.30 -10.79
N SER A 18 -29.95 -2.72 -9.52
CA SER A 18 -29.56 -4.06 -9.11
C SER A 18 -30.46 -5.14 -9.72
N LYS A 19 -31.78 -4.92 -9.76
CA LYS A 19 -32.73 -5.83 -10.40
C LYS A 19 -32.52 -5.91 -11.91
N LEU A 20 -32.27 -4.76 -12.56
CA LEU A 20 -32.07 -4.68 -14.01
C LEU A 20 -30.77 -5.34 -14.47
N THR A 21 -29.67 -5.11 -13.75
CA THR A 21 -28.33 -5.59 -14.14
C THR A 21 -27.98 -6.97 -13.57
N GLY A 22 -28.76 -7.47 -12.61
CA GLY A 22 -28.44 -8.68 -11.85
C GLY A 22 -27.28 -8.52 -10.86
N ILE A 23 -26.66 -7.34 -10.77
CA ILE A 23 -25.54 -7.08 -9.87
C ILE A 23 -26.09 -6.72 -8.49
N PRO A 24 -25.63 -7.33 -7.39
CA PRO A 24 -26.13 -7.01 -6.05
C PRO A 24 -25.93 -5.54 -5.69
N LYS A 25 -26.96 -4.92 -5.10
CA LYS A 25 -26.90 -3.56 -4.50
C LYS A 25 -25.62 -3.29 -3.68
N PRO A 26 -25.18 -4.16 -2.74
CA PRO A 26 -23.96 -3.89 -1.98
C PRO A 26 -22.71 -3.82 -2.86
N THR A 27 -22.66 -4.59 -3.95
CA THR A 27 -21.56 -4.57 -4.93
C THR A 27 -21.54 -3.26 -5.70
N LEU A 28 -22.68 -2.80 -6.23
CA LEU A 28 -22.80 -1.50 -6.90
C LEU A 28 -22.43 -0.34 -5.97
N ALA A 29 -22.94 -0.37 -4.72
CA ALA A 29 -22.62 0.64 -3.72
C ALA A 29 -21.13 0.65 -3.34
N ALA A 30 -20.51 -0.52 -3.21
CA ALA A 30 -19.08 -0.63 -2.95
C ALA A 30 -18.25 -0.10 -4.12
N ARG A 31 -18.64 -0.38 -5.37
CA ARG A 31 -17.96 0.13 -6.56
C ARG A 31 -17.98 1.66 -6.61
N ILE A 32 -19.14 2.26 -6.37
CA ILE A 32 -19.31 3.72 -6.36
C ILE A 32 -18.53 4.34 -5.19
N ARG A 33 -18.63 3.80 -3.97
CA ARG A 33 -18.02 4.41 -2.78
C ARG A 33 -16.51 4.17 -2.65
N LYS A 34 -16.03 2.98 -2.99
CA LYS A 34 -14.60 2.60 -2.81
C LYS A 34 -13.74 2.95 -4.01
N PHE A 35 -14.27 2.82 -5.22
CA PHE A 35 -13.53 3.07 -6.46
C PHE A 35 -13.92 4.40 -7.11
N ASN A 36 -14.78 5.20 -6.48
CA ASN A 36 -15.26 6.50 -6.96
C ASN A 36 -15.83 6.45 -8.39
N LEU A 37 -16.45 5.33 -8.76
CA LEU A 37 -17.00 5.09 -10.09
C LEU A 37 -18.39 5.71 -10.23
N THR A 38 -18.72 6.13 -11.45
CA THR A 38 -20.10 6.47 -11.83
C THR A 38 -20.97 5.21 -11.87
N VAL A 39 -22.29 5.39 -11.93
CA VAL A 39 -23.24 4.26 -11.98
C VAL A 39 -23.01 3.39 -13.21
N LYS A 40 -22.74 3.99 -14.38
CA LYS A 40 -22.46 3.27 -15.62
C LYS A 40 -21.17 2.45 -15.51
N GLU A 41 -20.09 3.09 -15.07
CA GLU A 41 -18.81 2.41 -14.87
C GLU A 41 -18.90 1.32 -13.79
N ALA A 42 -19.70 1.53 -12.76
CA ALA A 42 -19.93 0.53 -11.72
C ALA A 42 -20.67 -0.71 -12.25
N VAL A 43 -21.52 -0.58 -13.28
CA VAL A 43 -22.17 -1.72 -13.95
C VAL A 43 -21.18 -2.45 -14.85
N GLU A 44 -20.43 -1.69 -15.66
CA GLU A 44 -19.43 -2.21 -16.60
C GLU A 44 -18.14 -2.71 -15.90
N TYR A 45 -17.98 -2.43 -14.60
CA TYR A 45 -16.79 -2.79 -13.83
C TYR A 45 -16.53 -4.30 -13.84
N THR A 46 -15.52 -4.69 -14.59
CA THR A 46 -14.93 -6.02 -14.54
C THR A 46 -13.85 -6.04 -13.47
N HIS A 47 -14.06 -6.83 -12.42
CA HIS A 47 -13.02 -7.04 -11.42
C HIS A 47 -11.98 -7.98 -12.03
N VAL A 48 -10.80 -7.46 -12.40
CA VAL A 48 -9.66 -8.29 -12.79
C VAL A 48 -9.14 -8.97 -11.54
N ARG A 49 -9.81 -10.06 -11.13
CA ARG A 49 -9.37 -10.93 -10.04
C ARG A 49 -8.33 -11.89 -10.59
N GLY A 50 -7.20 -11.35 -10.99
CA GLY A 50 -6.07 -12.10 -11.51
C GLY A 50 -4.80 -11.60 -10.85
N LYS A 51 -4.09 -12.49 -10.15
CA LYS A 51 -2.67 -12.27 -9.86
C LYS A 51 -2.00 -12.12 -11.22
N VAL A 52 -1.46 -10.94 -11.55
CA VAL A 52 -0.76 -10.73 -12.82
C VAL A 52 0.34 -11.78 -12.91
N ILE A 53 0.20 -12.74 -13.83
CA ILE A 53 1.17 -13.81 -13.99
C ILE A 53 2.29 -13.28 -14.87
N HIS A 54 3.37 -12.84 -14.22
CA HIS A 54 4.56 -12.36 -14.90
C HIS A 54 5.31 -13.53 -15.55
N LYS A 55 5.54 -13.48 -16.86
CA LYS A 55 6.34 -14.46 -17.60
C LYS A 55 7.61 -13.80 -18.11
N TYR A 56 8.76 -14.43 -17.89
CA TYR A 56 10.04 -13.93 -18.38
C TYR A 56 11.00 -15.08 -18.66
N LYS A 57 11.58 -15.11 -19.88
CA LYS A 57 12.53 -16.15 -20.32
C LYS A 57 12.09 -17.59 -20.03
N GLY A 58 10.80 -17.89 -20.21
CA GLY A 58 10.22 -19.21 -19.97
C GLY A 58 9.80 -19.48 -18.52
N PHE A 59 10.19 -18.64 -17.56
CA PHE A 59 9.76 -18.74 -16.17
C PHE A 59 8.42 -18.07 -15.94
N VAL A 60 7.58 -18.70 -15.12
CA VAL A 60 6.23 -18.24 -14.80
C VAL A 60 6.14 -17.85 -13.32
N GLY A 61 5.80 -16.58 -13.08
CA GLY A 61 5.68 -15.98 -11.76
C GLY A 61 6.96 -15.32 -11.28
N LEU A 62 6.80 -14.19 -10.57
CA LEU A 62 7.91 -13.42 -10.02
C LEU A 62 8.78 -14.22 -9.05
N THR A 63 8.24 -15.22 -8.36
CA THR A 63 9.00 -16.08 -7.44
C THR A 63 9.99 -16.98 -8.19
N ALA A 64 9.56 -17.59 -9.31
CA ALA A 64 10.45 -18.40 -10.13
C ALA A 64 11.53 -17.53 -10.78
N ILE A 65 11.13 -16.39 -11.35
CA ILE A 65 12.05 -15.42 -11.96
C ILE A 65 13.09 -14.95 -10.91
N ALA A 66 12.64 -14.54 -9.72
CA ALA A 66 13.55 -14.08 -8.67
C ALA A 66 14.60 -15.13 -8.28
N ARG A 67 14.20 -16.42 -8.16
CA ARG A 67 15.10 -17.51 -7.79
C ARG A 67 16.20 -17.74 -8.84
N GLU A 68 15.84 -17.73 -10.11
CA GLU A 68 16.76 -18.01 -11.22
C GLU A 68 17.74 -16.88 -11.48
N PHE A 69 17.28 -15.63 -11.34
CA PHE A 69 18.12 -14.45 -11.53
C PHE A 69 18.80 -13.96 -10.23
N GLY A 70 18.67 -14.71 -9.13
CA GLY A 70 19.29 -14.36 -7.84
C GLY A 70 18.77 -13.07 -7.20
N ALA A 71 17.59 -12.60 -7.59
CA ALA A 71 17.00 -11.36 -7.12
C ALA A 71 16.10 -11.58 -5.88
N ASN A 72 15.98 -10.57 -5.02
CA ASN A 72 15.01 -10.62 -3.93
C ASN A 72 13.57 -10.48 -4.48
N TYR A 73 12.73 -11.48 -4.19
CA TYR A 73 11.31 -11.51 -4.61
C TYR A 73 10.55 -10.23 -4.23
N HIS A 74 10.74 -9.71 -3.02
CA HIS A 74 10.00 -8.53 -2.54
C HIS A 74 10.40 -7.28 -3.30
N THR A 75 11.69 -7.12 -3.60
CA THR A 75 12.21 -6.01 -4.41
C THR A 75 11.68 -6.08 -5.83
N LEU A 76 11.75 -7.26 -6.46
CA LEU A 76 11.24 -7.48 -7.81
C LEU A 76 9.74 -7.21 -7.88
N ARG A 77 8.97 -7.70 -6.91
CA ARG A 77 7.52 -7.45 -6.81
C ARG A 77 7.21 -5.97 -6.66
N HIS A 78 7.93 -5.24 -5.80
CA HIS A 78 7.70 -3.80 -5.64
C HIS A 78 7.98 -3.04 -6.94
N ARG A 79 9.09 -3.32 -7.61
CA ARG A 79 9.44 -2.69 -8.89
C ARG A 79 8.39 -2.93 -9.97
N VAL A 80 7.93 -4.17 -10.11
CA VAL A 80 6.99 -4.54 -11.18
C VAL A 80 5.56 -4.12 -10.85
N GLU A 81 5.06 -4.40 -9.65
CA GLU A 81 3.65 -4.14 -9.29
C GLU A 81 3.39 -2.72 -8.78
N LYS A 82 4.34 -2.10 -8.06
CA LYS A 82 4.16 -0.76 -7.48
C LYS A 82 4.78 0.34 -8.32
N MET A 83 5.97 0.13 -8.88
CA MET A 83 6.65 1.12 -9.73
C MET A 83 6.30 0.97 -11.22
N GLY A 84 5.70 -0.16 -11.63
CA GLY A 84 5.32 -0.41 -13.03
C GLY A 84 6.51 -0.64 -13.97
N LEU A 85 7.67 -1.04 -13.43
CA LEU A 85 8.86 -1.29 -14.23
C LEU A 85 8.77 -2.62 -15.00
N PRO A 86 9.32 -2.69 -16.22
CA PRO A 86 9.44 -3.96 -16.94
C PRO A 86 10.40 -4.89 -16.21
N ILE A 87 10.18 -6.21 -16.34
CA ILE A 87 10.94 -7.24 -15.60
C ILE A 87 12.44 -7.15 -15.89
N GLU A 88 12.83 -6.83 -17.12
CA GLU A 88 14.23 -6.67 -17.53
C GLU A 88 14.94 -5.59 -16.72
N VAL A 89 14.33 -4.40 -16.65
CA VAL A 89 14.86 -3.25 -15.87
C VAL A 89 14.80 -3.53 -14.38
N ALA A 90 13.75 -4.23 -13.92
CA ALA A 90 13.60 -4.57 -12.53
C ALA A 90 14.65 -5.57 -12.02
N LEU A 91 15.29 -6.34 -12.93
CA LEU A 91 16.38 -7.25 -12.63
C LEU A 91 17.77 -6.57 -12.69
N THR A 92 17.94 -5.53 -13.51
CA THR A 92 19.25 -4.88 -13.71
C THR A 92 19.59 -3.81 -12.68
N GLN A 93 18.60 -3.10 -12.13
CA GLN A 93 18.89 -2.14 -11.07
C GLN A 93 19.40 -2.88 -9.84
N GLU A 94 20.70 -2.73 -9.56
CA GLU A 94 21.31 -3.09 -8.29
C GLU A 94 20.32 -2.67 -7.19
N SER A 95 19.84 -3.64 -6.43
CA SER A 95 19.05 -3.35 -5.24
C SER A 95 19.84 -2.32 -4.46
N PHE A 96 19.27 -1.14 -4.19
CA PHE A 96 19.87 -0.15 -3.30
C PHE A 96 20.39 -0.87 -2.04
N GLN A 97 21.66 -1.21 -2.03
CA GLN A 97 22.53 -1.23 -0.87
C GLN A 97 23.42 -0.04 -1.22
N GLU A 98 23.17 1.15 -0.71
CA GLU A 98 23.29 1.51 0.70
C GLU A 98 22.39 2.72 1.00
N GLY A 99 21.76 2.73 2.16
CA GLY A 99 21.04 3.90 2.65
C GLY A 99 19.71 3.51 3.29
N ASN A 100 19.68 3.53 4.62
CA ASN A 100 18.49 3.35 5.45
C ASN A 100 17.93 1.93 5.60
N ARG A 101 18.79 0.94 5.92
CA ARG A 101 18.46 0.24 7.19
C ARG A 101 18.60 1.32 8.23
N GLY A 102 17.47 1.90 8.65
CA GLY A 102 17.47 3.01 9.59
C GLY A 102 18.55 2.73 10.62
N GLN A 103 19.58 3.58 10.63
CA GLN A 103 20.43 3.71 11.79
C GLN A 103 19.47 4.17 12.87
N ARG A 104 18.76 3.23 13.49
CA ARG A 104 18.37 3.41 14.86
C ARG A 104 19.70 3.30 15.56
N ALA A 105 20.41 4.44 15.61
CA ALA A 105 21.52 4.65 16.50
C ALA A 105 20.95 4.36 17.89
N LYS A 106 20.98 3.08 18.27
CA LYS A 106 20.99 2.72 19.67
C LYS A 106 22.42 3.00 20.08
N ASN A 107 22.71 4.27 20.34
CA ASN A 107 23.62 4.63 21.40
C ASN A 107 22.74 4.53 22.67
N PRO A 108 22.73 3.40 23.39
CA PRO A 108 22.04 3.34 24.67
C PRO A 108 22.71 4.24 25.74
N GLU A 109 23.88 4.81 25.43
CA GLU A 109 24.73 5.49 26.40
C GLU A 109 24.54 7.02 26.45
N GLU A 110 23.87 7.64 25.47
CA GLU A 110 23.76 9.11 25.41
C GLU A 110 22.40 9.66 25.90
N ASN A 111 21.41 8.81 26.15
CA ASN A 111 20.08 9.21 26.63
C ASN A 111 19.76 8.67 28.02
N GLY A 112 20.73 8.71 28.93
CA GLY A 112 20.44 8.55 30.35
C GLY A 112 19.59 9.73 30.83
N LEU A 113 18.47 9.46 31.53
CA LEU A 113 17.60 10.47 32.14
C LEU A 113 18.33 11.48 33.04
N LEU A 114 19.53 11.13 33.51
CA LEU A 114 20.38 11.97 34.35
C LEU A 114 21.14 13.05 33.56
N VAL A 115 21.39 12.86 32.26
CA VAL A 115 22.22 13.77 31.45
C VAL A 115 21.43 15.02 31.03
N ASN A 116 20.10 14.91 30.92
CA ASN A 116 19.18 16.00 30.55
C ASN A 116 18.17 16.29 31.66
N LEU A 117 18.57 16.13 32.93
CA LEU A 117 17.70 16.44 34.06
C LEU A 117 17.64 17.96 34.23
N SER A 118 16.44 18.54 34.25
CA SER A 118 16.32 20.00 34.43
C SER A 118 16.81 20.41 35.83
N PRO A 119 17.38 21.62 36.00
CA PRO A 119 18.01 22.03 37.27
C PRO A 119 17.09 21.94 38.50
N LEU A 120 15.78 22.18 38.30
CA LEU A 120 14.78 22.08 39.37
C LEU A 120 14.60 20.64 39.86
N TRP A 121 14.64 19.67 38.93
CA TRP A 121 14.53 18.25 39.27
C TRP A 121 15.84 17.71 39.86
N ALA A 122 17.00 18.20 39.41
CA ALA A 122 18.29 17.87 40.01
C ALA A 122 18.36 18.33 41.49
N LEU A 123 17.90 19.56 41.76
CA LEU A 123 17.84 20.11 43.12
C LEU A 123 16.85 19.36 44.01
N ALA A 124 15.67 19.02 43.48
CA ALA A 124 14.68 18.22 44.21
C ALA A 124 15.18 16.81 44.55
N LEU A 125 16.03 16.23 43.70
CA LEU A 125 16.66 14.92 43.91
C LEU A 125 17.98 15.00 44.70
N GLY A 126 18.40 16.19 45.13
CA GLY A 126 19.61 16.38 45.94
C GLY A 126 20.93 16.18 45.19
N ILE A 127 20.90 16.19 43.85
CA ILE A 127 22.09 16.08 43.01
C ILE A 127 22.77 17.45 42.99
N LYS A 128 23.90 17.58 43.70
CA LYS A 128 24.71 18.80 43.69
C LYS A 128 25.56 18.77 42.42
N GLU A 129 25.24 19.62 41.44
CA GLU A 129 26.05 19.76 40.23
C GLU A 129 27.51 20.01 40.65
N CYS A 130 28.41 19.09 40.30
CA CYS A 130 29.85 19.31 40.44
C CYS A 130 30.26 20.32 39.36
N ALA A 131 30.92 21.39 39.80
CA ALA A 131 31.39 22.52 38.99
C ALA A 131 32.18 22.12 37.73
#